data_AF-A0A960FYN6-F1
#
_entry.id   AF-A0A960FYN6-F1
#
_cell.length_a   1.000
_cell.length_b   1.000
_cell.length_c   1.000
_cell.angle_alpha   90.00
_cell.angle_beta   90.00
_cell.angle_gamma   90.00
#
_symmetry.space_group_name_H-M   'P 1'
#
loop_
_entity.id
_entity.type
_entity.pdbx_description
1 polymer ?
#
loop_
_entity_poly.entity_id
_entity_poly.type
_entity_poly.pdbx_seq_one_letter_code
_entity_poly.pdbx_strand_id
1 'polypeptide(L)'
;LLLTGFGGSVTGSSWIGMGLALVAAFLAAVYVAFGERLRKSTDLGSYTTVVYGVAGLCLLLVALIGGVALAGYTPRDWLLIVAITLVAQIGGHSAMNAVVHRTSATVVSTAILFEAPGAAILAAIFLGQSVGLSLVLGLAVMLFGLVVVVRGTASRMPESGV
;
A
#
# COMPACT_ATOMS: atom_id res chain seq x y z
N LEU A 1 14.64 -3.32 -7.25
CA LEU A 1 15.88 -3.43 -8.04
C LEU A 1 15.60 -3.88 -9.48
N LEU A 2 14.98 -5.04 -9.72
CA LEU A 2 14.51 -5.41 -11.07
C LEU A 2 13.31 -4.56 -11.54
N LEU A 3 12.37 -4.26 -10.64
CA LEU A 3 11.20 -3.42 -10.89
C LEU A 3 11.54 -1.95 -11.20
N THR A 4 12.69 -1.46 -10.73
CA THR A 4 13.08 -0.05 -10.80
C THR A 4 13.96 0.28 -12.02
N GLY A 5 14.31 -0.73 -12.84
CA GLY A 5 15.03 -0.53 -14.10
C GLY A 5 16.41 0.14 -13.93
N PHE A 6 17.45 -0.64 -13.64
CA PHE A 6 18.85 -0.17 -13.66
C PHE A 6 19.40 0.11 -15.08
N GLY A 7 18.54 0.26 -16.10
CA GLY A 7 18.91 0.25 -17.52
C GLY A 7 18.68 1.54 -18.29
N GLY A 8 18.20 2.63 -17.68
CA GLY A 8 17.99 3.90 -18.38
C GLY A 8 18.35 5.08 -17.50
N SER A 9 19.46 5.75 -17.84
CA SER A 9 19.89 7.06 -17.32
C SER A 9 19.50 7.36 -15.87
N VAL A 10 20.35 6.92 -14.92
CA VAL A 10 20.26 7.31 -13.51
C VAL A 10 20.50 8.81 -13.41
N THR A 11 19.42 9.58 -13.54
CA THR A 11 19.40 11.02 -13.29
C THR A 11 19.33 11.22 -11.77
N GLY A 12 19.97 12.27 -11.23
CA GLY A 12 20.13 12.47 -9.78
C GLY A 12 18.85 12.45 -8.93
N SER A 13 17.67 12.62 -9.53
CA SER A 13 16.35 12.47 -8.90
C SER A 13 16.01 11.03 -8.47
N SER A 14 16.64 10.02 -9.05
CA SER A 14 16.35 8.61 -8.77
C SER A 14 16.81 8.16 -7.37
N TRP A 15 17.93 8.71 -6.88
CA TRP A 15 18.47 8.36 -5.56
C TRP A 15 17.62 8.88 -4.40
N ILE A 16 17.08 10.10 -4.53
CA ILE A 16 16.12 10.66 -3.56
C ILE A 16 14.87 9.79 -3.51
N GLY A 17 14.33 9.39 -4.67
CA GLY A 17 13.20 8.47 -4.76
C GLY A 17 13.46 7.12 -4.07
N MET A 18 14.66 6.55 -4.25
CA MET A 18 15.06 5.32 -3.56
C MET A 18 15.16 5.50 -2.04
N GLY A 19 15.71 6.63 -1.58
CA GLY A 19 15.78 6.97 -0.16
C GLY A 19 14.39 7.09 0.47
N LEU A 20 13.48 7.81 -0.21
CA LEU A 20 12.08 7.94 0.20
C LEU A 20 11.35 6.59 0.24
N ALA A 21 11.59 5.71 -0.74
CA ALA A 21 10.98 4.38 -0.76
C ALA A 21 11.45 3.49 0.41
N LEU A 22 12.73 3.56 0.78
CA LEU A 22 13.26 2.84 1.95
C LEU A 22 12.68 3.36 3.26
N VAL A 23 12.60 4.68 3.41
CA VAL A 23 11.97 5.31 4.58
C VAL A 23 10.50 4.93 4.68
N ALA A 24 9.76 4.96 3.57
CA ALA A 24 8.37 4.53 3.52
C ALA A 24 8.21 3.05 3.91
N ALA A 25 9.07 2.16 3.40
CA ALA A 25 9.04 0.74 3.75
C ALA A 25 9.31 0.50 5.24
N PHE A 26 10.28 1.23 5.83
CA PHE A 26 10.57 1.15 7.26
C PHE A 26 9.37 1.63 8.12
N LEU A 27 8.82 2.79 7.79
CA LEU A 27 7.63 3.35 8.47
C LEU A 27 6.43 2.40 8.37
N ALA A 28 6.19 1.80 7.20
CA ALA A 28 5.14 0.81 7.00
C ALA A 28 5.36 -0.43 7.88
N ALA A 29 6.59 -0.94 7.96
CA ALA A 29 6.91 -2.08 8.83
C ALA A 29 6.66 -1.77 10.31
N VAL A 30 7.05 -0.57 10.77
CA VAL A 30 6.77 -0.10 12.14
C VAL A 30 5.26 0.01 12.37
N TYR A 31 4.52 0.62 11.45
CA TYR A 31 3.05 0.74 11.53
C TYR A 31 2.38 -0.63 11.66
N VAL A 32 2.74 -1.60 10.83
CA VAL A 32 2.18 -2.95 10.89
C VAL A 32 2.52 -3.65 12.21
N ALA A 33 3.79 -3.58 12.65
CA ALA A 33 4.24 -4.23 13.89
C ALA A 33 3.56 -3.67 15.14
N PHE A 34 3.38 -2.35 15.22
CA PHE A 34 2.63 -1.72 16.32
C PHE A 34 1.12 -1.95 16.18
N GLY A 35 0.58 -1.89 14.97
CA GLY A 35 -0.84 -2.12 14.68
C GLY A 35 -1.32 -3.50 15.11
N GLU A 36 -0.50 -4.54 14.94
CA GLU A 36 -0.80 -5.89 15.44
C GLU A 36 -0.94 -5.96 16.97
N ARG A 37 -0.13 -5.19 17.70
CA ARG A 37 -0.18 -5.16 19.17
C ARG A 37 -1.39 -4.38 19.67
N LEU A 38 -1.67 -3.21 19.08
CA LEU A 38 -2.79 -2.35 19.49
C LEU A 38 -4.18 -2.90 19.10
N ARG A 39 -4.29 -3.62 17.98
CA ARG A 39 -5.56 -4.25 17.54
C ARG A 39 -6.05 -5.34 18.49
N LYS A 40 -5.18 -5.89 19.35
CA LYS A 40 -5.58 -6.89 20.36
C LYS A 40 -6.20 -6.26 21.61
N SER A 41 -6.07 -4.95 21.81
CA SER A 41 -6.46 -4.26 23.04
C SER A 41 -7.41 -3.08 22.84
N THR A 42 -7.81 -2.78 21.60
CA THR A 42 -8.55 -1.55 21.26
C THR A 42 -9.64 -1.84 20.24
N ASP A 43 -10.78 -1.16 20.39
CA ASP A 43 -11.88 -1.19 19.42
C ASP A 43 -11.46 -0.63 18.05
N LEU A 44 -11.95 -1.25 16.97
CA LEU A 44 -11.52 -0.99 15.59
C LEU A 44 -11.87 0.43 15.11
N GLY A 45 -13.00 0.98 15.60
CA GLY A 45 -13.44 2.34 15.25
C GLY A 45 -12.51 3.42 15.81
N SER A 46 -12.11 3.28 17.08
CA SER A 46 -11.17 4.21 17.71
C SER A 46 -9.78 4.15 17.06
N TYR A 47 -9.30 2.94 16.74
CA TYR A 47 -8.01 2.75 16.08
C TYR A 47 -7.97 3.43 14.69
N THR A 48 -8.99 3.21 13.86
CA THR A 48 -9.04 3.77 12.50
C THR A 48 -9.16 5.29 12.49
N THR A 49 -9.95 5.86 13.42
CA THR A 49 -10.12 7.32 13.54
C THR A 49 -8.80 8.01 13.88
N VAL A 50 -8.04 7.49 14.84
CA VAL A 50 -6.74 8.06 15.23
C VAL A 50 -5.73 7.96 14.09
N VAL A 51 -5.64 6.80 13.44
CA VAL A 51 -4.71 6.59 12.32
C VAL A 51 -5.02 7.54 11.16
N TYR A 52 -6.28 7.69 10.77
CA TYR A 52 -6.66 8.62 9.71
C TYR A 52 -6.46 10.08 10.11
N GLY A 53 -6.72 10.44 11.37
CA GLY A 53 -6.46 11.78 11.89
C GLY A 53 -4.98 12.15 11.83
N VAL A 54 -4.10 11.25 12.30
CA VAL A 54 -2.65 11.46 12.26
C VAL A 54 -2.14 11.52 10.82
N ALA A 55 -2.62 10.62 9.94
CA ALA A 55 -2.25 10.63 8.52
C ALA A 55 -2.65 11.95 7.84
N GLY A 56 -3.86 12.44 8.10
CA GLY A 56 -4.34 13.74 7.61
C GLY A 56 -3.50 14.90 8.12
N LEU A 57 -3.13 14.90 9.40
CA LEU A 57 -2.27 15.93 9.98
C LEU A 57 -0.86 15.94 9.37
N CYS A 58 -0.26 14.76 9.17
CA CYS A 58 1.04 14.63 8.50
C CYS A 58 0.97 15.15 7.06
N LEU A 59 -0.06 14.77 6.30
CA LEU A 59 -0.28 15.28 4.94
C LEU A 59 -0.45 16.80 4.91
N LEU A 60 -1.21 17.36 5.85
CA LEU A 60 -1.40 18.80 5.99
C LEU A 60 -0.07 19.52 6.25
N LEU A 61 0.75 19.03 7.18
CA LEU A 61 2.07 19.60 7.46
C LEU A 61 2.99 19.55 6.24
N VAL A 62 3.01 18.43 5.52
CA VAL A 62 3.79 18.30 4.28
C VAL A 62 3.30 19.27 3.21
N ALA A 63 1.98 19.42 3.04
CA ALA A 63 1.39 20.36 2.09
C ALA A 63 1.75 21.82 2.43
N LEU A 64 1.70 22.19 3.72
CA LEU A 64 2.08 23.53 4.19
C LEU A 64 3.57 23.82 3.97
N ILE A 65 4.45 22.89 4.35
CA ILE A 65 5.91 23.04 4.15
C ILE A 65 6.25 23.09 2.65
N GLY A 66 5.54 22.31 1.84
CA GLY A 66 5.72 22.27 0.39
C GLY A 66 5.06 23.45 -0.36
N GLY A 67 4.34 24.34 0.32
CA GLY A 67 3.64 25.46 -0.31
C GLY A 67 2.53 25.03 -1.28
N VAL A 68 1.95 23.85 -1.08
CA VAL A 68 0.88 23.32 -1.93
C VAL A 68 -0.42 24.06 -1.61
N ALA A 69 -1.14 24.50 -2.66
CA ALA A 69 -2.42 25.16 -2.50
C ALA A 69 -3.44 24.21 -1.83
N LEU A 70 -3.96 24.60 -0.67
CA LEU A 70 -4.98 23.81 0.06
C LEU A 70 -6.40 24.09 -0.42
N ALA A 71 -6.59 25.15 -1.20
CA ALA A 71 -7.87 25.62 -1.71
C ALA A 71 -7.68 26.26 -3.10
N GLY A 72 -8.79 26.54 -3.80
CA GLY A 72 -8.77 27.10 -5.15
C GLY A 72 -8.94 26.06 -6.28
N TYR A 73 -9.15 24.80 -5.92
CA TYR A 73 -9.51 23.75 -6.87
C TYR A 73 -10.93 23.93 -7.41
N THR A 74 -11.18 23.48 -8.64
CA THR A 74 -12.52 23.55 -9.24
C THR A 74 -13.50 22.63 -8.49
N PRO A 75 -14.83 22.86 -8.55
CA PRO A 75 -15.81 21.95 -7.94
C PRO A 75 -15.68 20.51 -8.43
N ARG A 76 -15.27 20.32 -9.69
CA ARG A 76 -15.01 19.00 -10.28
C ARG A 76 -13.83 18.31 -9.60
N ASP A 77 -12.73 19.03 -9.36
CA ASP A 77 -11.54 18.46 -8.71
C ASP A 77 -11.83 18.09 -7.26
N TRP A 78 -12.58 18.92 -6.53
CA TRP A 78 -13.06 18.59 -5.20
C TRP A 78 -13.92 17.32 -5.20
N LEU A 79 -14.81 17.17 -6.18
CA LEU A 79 -15.64 15.97 -6.31
C LEU A 79 -14.79 14.72 -6.58
N LEU A 80 -13.74 14.83 -7.41
CA LEU A 80 -12.81 13.73 -7.67
C LEU A 80 -11.97 13.38 -6.44
N ILE A 81 -11.49 14.38 -5.68
CA ILE A 81 -10.76 14.18 -4.42
C ILE A 81 -11.66 13.43 -3.41
N VAL A 82 -12.90 13.88 -3.24
CA VAL A 82 -13.85 13.20 -2.35
C VAL A 82 -14.14 11.78 -2.85
N ALA A 83 -14.36 11.60 -4.15
CA ALA A 83 -14.64 10.29 -4.73
C ALA A 83 -13.48 9.30 -4.49
N ILE A 84 -12.23 9.71 -4.73
CA ILE A 84 -11.07 8.82 -4.51
C ILE A 84 -10.83 8.55 -3.03
N THR A 85 -11.04 9.53 -2.15
CA THR A 85 -10.94 9.32 -0.70
C THR A 85 -12.02 8.34 -0.20
N LEU A 86 -13.27 8.48 -0.63
CA LEU A 86 -14.33 7.58 -0.18
C LEU A 86 -14.18 6.17 -0.75
N VAL A 87 -13.91 6.05 -2.05
CA VAL A 87 -13.87 4.75 -2.73
C VAL A 87 -12.56 4.02 -2.48
N ALA A 88 -11.43 4.66 -2.78
CA ALA A 88 -10.12 4.01 -2.68
C ALA A 88 -9.60 3.99 -1.24
N GLN A 89 -9.66 5.12 -0.52
CA GLN A 89 -9.12 5.18 0.85
C GLN A 89 -10.03 4.47 1.84
N ILE A 90 -11.28 4.94 2.00
CA ILE A 90 -12.19 4.40 3.02
C ILE A 90 -12.74 3.05 2.57
N GLY A 91 -13.24 2.95 1.33
CA GLY A 91 -13.76 1.71 0.77
C GLY A 91 -12.70 0.62 0.67
N GLY A 92 -11.54 0.94 0.09
CA GLY A 92 -10.41 0.01 -0.02
C GLY A 92 -9.91 -0.47 1.33
N HIS A 93 -9.61 0.44 2.27
CA HIS A 93 -9.17 0.03 3.61
C HIS A 93 -10.24 -0.74 4.39
N SER A 94 -11.52 -0.40 4.26
CA SER A 94 -12.60 -1.11 4.96
C SER A 94 -12.82 -2.51 4.39
N ALA A 95 -12.76 -2.66 3.06
CA ALA A 95 -12.83 -3.97 2.41
C ALA A 95 -11.64 -4.85 2.81
N MET A 96 -10.43 -4.29 2.80
CA MET A 96 -9.24 -4.97 3.28
C MET A 96 -9.42 -5.35 4.76
N ASN A 97 -9.85 -4.41 5.62
CA ASN A 97 -10.09 -4.70 7.04
C ASN A 97 -11.16 -5.75 7.27
N ALA A 98 -12.19 -5.83 6.44
CA ALA A 98 -13.27 -6.81 6.56
C ALA A 98 -12.81 -8.23 6.22
N VAL A 99 -12.01 -8.38 5.16
CA VAL A 99 -11.36 -9.66 4.80
C VAL A 99 -10.36 -10.06 5.88
N VAL A 100 -9.61 -9.09 6.40
CA VAL A 100 -8.57 -9.27 7.42
C VAL A 100 -9.14 -9.58 8.81
N HIS A 101 -10.30 -9.06 9.18
CA HIS A 101 -10.91 -9.31 10.50
C HIS A 101 -11.26 -10.79 10.72
N ARG A 102 -11.27 -11.59 9.65
CA ARG A 102 -11.57 -13.02 9.68
C ARG A 102 -10.32 -13.90 9.53
N THR A 103 -9.10 -13.34 9.49
CA THR A 103 -7.88 -14.13 9.17
C THR A 103 -6.59 -13.58 9.81
N SER A 104 -5.54 -14.42 9.90
CA SER A 104 -4.26 -14.09 10.54
C SER A 104 -3.45 -12.99 9.80
N ALA A 105 -2.56 -12.32 10.54
CA ALA A 105 -1.68 -11.25 10.03
C ALA A 105 -0.85 -11.62 8.78
N THR A 106 -0.52 -12.90 8.64
CA THR A 106 0.16 -13.45 7.47
C THR A 106 -0.66 -13.28 6.19
N VAL A 107 -1.98 -13.48 6.26
CA VAL A 107 -2.88 -13.31 5.11
C VAL A 107 -3.04 -11.83 4.77
N VAL A 108 -3.03 -10.95 5.77
CA VAL A 108 -3.04 -9.49 5.58
C VAL A 108 -1.84 -9.03 4.77
N SER A 109 -0.64 -9.44 5.21
CA SER A 109 0.61 -9.06 4.55
C SER A 109 0.65 -9.61 3.11
N THR A 110 0.17 -10.84 2.92
CA THR A 110 0.05 -11.48 1.60
C THR A 110 -0.94 -10.72 0.69
N ALA A 111 -2.09 -10.29 1.21
CA ALA A 111 -3.08 -9.54 0.44
C ALA A 111 -2.56 -8.17 0.00
N ILE A 112 -1.81 -7.46 0.85
CA ILE A 112 -1.16 -6.18 0.50
C ILE A 112 -0.11 -6.39 -0.62
N LEU A 113 0.63 -7.49 -0.60
CA LEU A 113 1.58 -7.84 -1.66
C LEU A 113 0.92 -8.00 -3.04
N PHE A 114 -0.37 -8.36 -3.11
CA PHE A 114 -1.12 -8.43 -4.37
C PHE A 114 -1.54 -7.06 -4.92
N GLU A 115 -1.49 -6.00 -4.12
CA GLU A 115 -1.84 -4.65 -4.55
C GLU A 115 -0.88 -4.14 -5.64
N ALA A 116 0.43 -4.41 -5.50
CA ALA A 116 1.44 -4.00 -6.47
C ALA A 116 1.22 -4.60 -7.89
N PRO A 117 1.04 -5.92 -8.07
CA PRO A 117 0.71 -6.49 -9.36
C PRO A 117 -0.68 -6.06 -9.86
N GLY A 118 -1.68 -5.95 -8.97
CA GLY A 118 -3.02 -5.48 -9.33
C GLY A 118 -3.00 -4.05 -9.87
N ALA A 119 -2.29 -3.15 -9.20
CA ALA A 119 -2.13 -1.76 -9.62
C ALA A 119 -1.39 -1.66 -10.97
N ALA A 120 -0.36 -2.49 -11.20
CA ALA A 120 0.34 -2.52 -12.48
C ALA A 120 -0.58 -2.94 -13.65
N ILE A 121 -1.44 -3.95 -13.44
CA ILE A 121 -2.43 -4.39 -14.44
C ILE A 121 -3.47 -3.29 -14.68
N LEU A 122 -4.00 -2.69 -13.62
CA LEU A 122 -4.97 -1.60 -13.75
C LEU A 122 -4.35 -0.38 -14.46
N ALA A 123 -3.10 -0.03 -14.16
CA ALA A 123 -2.38 1.03 -14.86
C ALA A 123 -2.18 0.71 -16.34
N ALA A 124 -1.88 -0.54 -16.70
CA ALA A 124 -1.77 -0.94 -18.10
C ALA A 124 -3.12 -0.82 -18.84
N ILE A 125 -4.22 -1.21 -18.21
CA ILE A 125 -5.56 -1.18 -18.81
C ILE A 125 -6.12 0.25 -18.90
N PHE A 126 -6.10 0.99 -17.80
CA PHE A 126 -6.78 2.29 -17.69
C PHE A 126 -5.91 3.47 -18.11
N LEU A 127 -4.59 3.42 -17.88
CA LEU A 127 -3.66 4.50 -18.22
C LEU A 127 -2.88 4.21 -19.51
N GLY A 128 -3.04 3.02 -20.11
CA GLY A 128 -2.37 2.64 -21.36
C GLY A 128 -0.84 2.59 -21.24
N GLN A 129 -0.29 2.48 -20.04
CA GLN A 129 1.16 2.44 -19.84
C GLN A 129 1.75 1.13 -20.37
N SER A 130 2.78 1.22 -21.21
CA SER A 130 3.49 0.06 -21.73
C SER A 130 4.31 -0.60 -20.62
N VAL A 131 3.95 -1.86 -20.31
CA VAL A 131 4.65 -2.64 -19.29
C VAL A 131 5.98 -3.11 -19.90
N GLY A 132 7.06 -2.38 -19.63
CA GLY A 132 8.40 -2.75 -20.08
C GLY A 132 8.82 -4.13 -19.56
N LEU A 133 9.66 -4.84 -20.31
CA LEU A 133 10.10 -6.20 -19.98
C LEU A 133 10.67 -6.33 -18.56
N SER A 134 11.38 -5.29 -18.09
CA SER A 134 11.94 -5.21 -16.73
C SER A 134 10.87 -5.23 -15.64
N LEU A 135 9.74 -4.55 -15.86
CA LEU A 135 8.61 -4.52 -14.94
C LEU A 135 7.90 -5.88 -14.90
N VAL A 136 7.73 -6.53 -16.06
CA VAL A 136 7.17 -7.89 -16.16
C VAL A 136 8.03 -8.89 -15.40
N LEU A 137 9.36 -8.86 -15.60
CA LEU A 137 10.29 -9.75 -14.89
C LEU A 137 10.28 -9.49 -13.39
N GLY A 138 10.26 -8.23 -12.97
CA GLY A 138 10.15 -7.86 -11.56
C GLY A 138 8.85 -8.36 -10.93
N LEU A 139 7.72 -8.24 -11.63
CA LEU A 139 6.42 -8.74 -11.20
C LEU A 139 6.42 -10.27 -11.09
N ALA A 140 7.01 -10.96 -12.07
CA ALA A 140 7.11 -12.43 -12.05
C ALA A 140 7.92 -12.93 -10.84
N VAL A 141 9.05 -12.31 -10.53
CA VAL A 141 9.87 -12.66 -9.36
C VAL A 141 9.11 -12.36 -8.05
N MET A 142 8.41 -11.24 -7.97
CA MET A 142 7.59 -10.88 -6.80
C MET A 142 6.47 -11.91 -6.58
N LEU A 143 5.72 -12.26 -7.62
CA LEU A 143 4.66 -13.26 -7.56
C LEU A 143 5.20 -14.64 -7.18
N PHE A 144 6.37 -15.02 -7.71
CA PHE A 144 7.02 -16.28 -7.34
C PHE A 144 7.37 -16.33 -5.84
N GLY A 145 8.00 -15.27 -5.32
CA GLY A 145 8.32 -15.16 -3.89
C GLY A 145 7.06 -15.23 -3.02
N LEU A 146 5.98 -14.58 -3.46
CA LEU A 146 4.69 -14.62 -2.78
C LEU A 146 4.12 -16.04 -2.69
N VAL A 147 4.14 -16.79 -3.81
CA VAL A 147 3.67 -18.19 -3.84
C VAL A 147 4.49 -19.07 -2.88
N VAL A 148 5.81 -18.89 -2.81
CA VAL A 148 6.67 -19.63 -1.89
C VAL A 148 6.31 -19.34 -0.42
N VAL A 149 6.13 -18.06 -0.06
CA VAL A 149 5.77 -17.64 1.30
C VAL A 149 4.38 -18.16 1.69
N VAL A 150 3.41 -18.11 0.79
CA VAL A 150 2.05 -18.59 1.03
C VAL A 150 2.04 -20.12 1.23
N ARG A 151 2.76 -20.87 0.39
CA ARG A 151 2.88 -22.33 0.56
C ARG A 151 3.60 -22.71 1.84
N GLY A 152 4.60 -21.94 2.26
CA GLY A 152 5.34 -22.16 3.51
C GLY A 152 4.57 -21.78 4.78
N THR A 153 3.56 -20.92 4.67
CA THR A 153 2.71 -20.53 5.81
C THR A 153 1.47 -21.43 5.93
N ALA A 154 0.93 -21.93 4.82
CA ALA A 154 -0.11 -22.95 4.80
C ALA A 154 0.33 -24.29 5.44
N SER A 155 1.60 -24.68 5.27
CA SER A 155 2.16 -25.92 5.85
C SER A 155 2.46 -25.85 7.36
N ARG A 156 2.32 -24.67 7.99
CA ARG A 156 2.54 -24.46 9.43
C ARG A 156 1.24 -24.35 10.23
N MET A 157 0.07 -24.42 9.59
CA MET A 157 -1.20 -24.57 10.32
C MET A 157 -1.37 -26.07 10.63
N PRO A 158 -1.31 -26.50 11.90
CA PRO A 158 -1.77 -27.83 12.27
C PRO A 158 -3.24 -27.93 11.87
N GLU A 159 -3.62 -29.01 11.22
CA GLU A 159 -5.02 -29.39 11.09
C GLU A 159 -5.60 -29.51 12.51
N SER A 160 -6.28 -28.47 12.99
CA SER A 160 -7.20 -28.63 14.10
C SER A 160 -8.38 -29.42 13.54
N GLY A 161 -8.33 -30.73 13.77
CA GLY A 161 -9.39 -31.66 13.40
C GLY A 161 -10.75 -31.16 13.85
N VAL A 162 -11.68 -31.21 12.91
CA VAL A 162 -13.11 -31.36 13.17
C VAL A 162 -13.47 -32.77 12.72
#